data_AF-A0A1M6LPY2-F1
#
_entry.id   AF-A0A1M6LPY2-F1
#
_cell.length_a   1.000
_cell.length_b   1.000
_cell.length_c   1.000
_cell.angle_alpha   90.00
_cell.angle_beta   90.00
_cell.angle_gamma   90.00
#
_symmetry.space_group_name_H-M   'P 1'
#
loop_
_entity.id
_entity.type
_entity.pdbx_description
1 polymer ?
#
loop_
_entity_poly.entity_id
_entity_poly.type
_entity_poly.pdbx_seq_one_letter_code
_entity_poly.pdbx_strand_id
1 'polypeptide(L)'
;MKKFISIMLICLLISISCYSTFANEIAIENATKEFKEKISTHKGFEVWAKAKLSKKIKLYNSEEKLSAYLFNVIREDKIIGYMLVNPKNKQIMEYALGQSPYADYLSNYIELKKEKFKNKKLTLLYDGPSLYGVLVEEKNTVGKGKEIIDFTNDGSIKIDVDTMKDIRPLLEEIDLQVKSITIQSTFIEEKLSNVPYYNVYHGCGPTAGYHIVYYWDKTGYPNLIISSQSATNVIDELYDKMGTFPVGGGNYATLPSSYAKGLEKYMNQSKICNTII
;
A
#
# COMPACT_ATOMS: atom_id res chain seq x y z
N MET A 1 34.61 -43.52 2.12
CA MET A 1 33.41 -43.38 2.97
C MET A 1 33.13 -41.94 3.44
N LYS A 2 34.04 -41.24 4.15
CA LYS A 2 33.78 -39.87 4.67
C LYS A 2 33.31 -38.86 3.60
N LYS A 3 33.94 -38.84 2.41
CA LYS A 3 33.52 -37.96 1.29
C LYS A 3 32.13 -38.28 0.74
N PHE A 4 31.72 -39.55 0.75
CA PHE A 4 30.40 -39.98 0.25
C PHE A 4 29.27 -39.62 1.22
N ILE A 5 29.53 -39.74 2.53
CA ILE A 5 28.59 -39.34 3.59
C ILE A 5 28.37 -37.82 3.59
N SER A 6 29.44 -37.02 3.39
CA SER A 6 29.31 -35.56 3.25
C SER A 6 28.47 -35.16 2.03
N ILE A 7 28.62 -35.83 0.89
CA ILE A 7 27.83 -35.52 -0.32
C ILE A 7 26.35 -35.86 -0.09
N MET A 8 26.03 -37.01 0.53
CA MET A 8 24.63 -37.32 0.86
C MET A 8 24.00 -36.34 1.85
N LEU A 9 24.74 -35.88 2.87
CA LEU A 9 24.26 -34.89 3.82
C LEU A 9 23.99 -33.53 3.15
N ILE A 10 24.86 -33.12 2.22
CA ILE A 10 24.66 -31.89 1.44
C ILE A 10 23.41 -32.02 0.53
N CYS A 11 23.25 -33.14 -0.18
CA CYS A 11 22.07 -33.39 -1.00
C CYS A 11 20.77 -33.42 -0.17
N LEU A 12 20.80 -34.01 1.03
CA LEU A 12 19.66 -34.04 1.94
C LEU A 12 19.30 -32.63 2.43
N LEU A 13 20.28 -31.82 2.83
CA LEU A 13 20.06 -30.44 3.26
C LEU A 13 19.54 -29.54 2.14
N ILE A 14 20.02 -29.72 0.90
CA ILE A 14 19.50 -29.02 -0.28
C ILE A 14 18.06 -29.43 -0.58
N SER A 15 17.72 -30.71 -0.44
CA SER A 15 16.35 -31.18 -0.69
C SER A 15 15.35 -30.62 0.32
N ILE A 16 15.72 -30.51 1.60
CA ILE A 16 14.86 -29.96 2.67
C ILE A 16 14.63 -28.46 2.48
N SER A 17 15.66 -27.69 2.12
CA SER A 17 15.52 -26.24 1.89
C SER A 17 14.70 -25.92 0.65
N CYS A 18 14.82 -26.73 -0.42
CA CYS A 18 14.01 -26.56 -1.62
C CYS A 18 12.53 -26.84 -1.32
N TYR A 19 12.23 -27.89 -0.55
CA TYR A 19 10.85 -28.25 -0.19
C TYR A 19 10.15 -27.18 0.65
N SER A 20 10.86 -26.57 1.62
CA SER A 20 10.28 -25.53 2.47
C SER A 20 9.98 -24.24 1.71
N THR A 21 10.83 -23.86 0.75
CA THR A 21 10.57 -22.70 -0.13
C THR A 21 9.36 -22.94 -1.03
N PHE A 22 9.26 -24.11 -1.64
CA PHE A 22 8.13 -24.47 -2.50
C PHE A 22 6.80 -24.53 -1.74
N ALA A 23 6.79 -25.12 -0.53
CA ALA A 23 5.61 -25.15 0.33
C ALA A 23 5.15 -23.76 0.76
N ASN A 24 6.08 -22.85 1.08
CA ASN A 24 5.74 -21.46 1.41
C ASN A 24 5.17 -20.71 0.21
N GLU A 25 5.73 -20.94 -0.99
CA GLU A 25 5.24 -20.33 -2.23
C GLU A 25 3.81 -20.74 -2.57
N ILE A 26 3.46 -22.03 -2.45
CA ILE A 26 2.08 -22.51 -2.61
C ILE A 26 1.15 -21.88 -1.56
N ALA A 27 1.61 -21.79 -0.31
CA ALA A 27 0.80 -21.21 0.75
C ALA A 27 0.48 -19.72 0.51
N ILE A 28 1.41 -18.96 -0.08
CA ILE A 28 1.18 -17.56 -0.46
C ILE A 28 0.11 -17.48 -1.57
N GLU A 29 0.22 -18.32 -2.60
CA GLU A 29 -0.74 -18.34 -3.71
C GLU A 29 -2.14 -18.72 -3.22
N ASN A 30 -2.26 -19.71 -2.33
CA ASN A 30 -3.53 -20.10 -1.72
C ASN A 30 -4.13 -18.98 -0.87
N ALA A 31 -3.36 -18.36 0.03
CA ALA A 31 -3.83 -17.25 0.86
C ALA A 31 -4.31 -16.06 0.01
N THR A 32 -3.59 -15.78 -1.08
CA THR A 32 -3.96 -14.72 -2.03
C THR A 32 -5.26 -15.03 -2.76
N LYS A 33 -5.43 -16.29 -3.19
CA LYS A 33 -6.66 -16.76 -3.83
C LYS A 33 -7.84 -16.69 -2.86
N GLU A 34 -7.70 -17.19 -1.64
CA GLU A 34 -8.72 -17.14 -0.60
C GLU A 34 -9.15 -15.70 -0.30
N PHE A 35 -8.19 -14.77 -0.17
CA PHE A 35 -8.50 -13.36 -0.01
C PHE A 35 -9.26 -12.78 -1.20
N LYS A 36 -8.84 -13.08 -2.44
CA LYS A 36 -9.53 -12.64 -3.66
C LYS A 36 -10.98 -13.11 -3.70
N GLU A 37 -11.22 -14.39 -3.38
CA GLU A 37 -12.59 -14.92 -3.33
C GLU A 37 -13.42 -14.22 -2.23
N LYS A 38 -12.85 -14.03 -1.03
CA LYS A 38 -13.53 -13.34 0.07
C LYS A 38 -13.87 -11.88 -0.28
N ILE A 39 -12.89 -11.09 -0.74
CA ILE A 39 -13.10 -9.67 -1.03
C ILE A 39 -14.07 -9.48 -2.20
N SER A 40 -14.15 -10.43 -3.14
CA SER A 40 -15.10 -10.36 -4.25
C SER A 40 -16.57 -10.46 -3.83
N THR A 41 -16.87 -10.78 -2.58
CA THR A 41 -18.23 -10.71 -2.02
C THR A 41 -18.60 -9.31 -1.49
N HIS A 42 -17.62 -8.41 -1.38
CA HIS A 42 -17.85 -7.05 -0.90
C HIS A 42 -18.25 -6.10 -2.03
N LYS A 43 -19.13 -5.14 -1.69
CA LYS A 43 -19.58 -4.12 -2.63
C LYS A 43 -18.40 -3.33 -3.21
N GLY A 44 -18.35 -3.20 -4.53
CA GLY A 44 -17.28 -2.56 -5.30
C GLY A 44 -16.18 -3.51 -5.78
N PHE A 45 -16.10 -4.75 -5.28
CA PHE A 45 -15.08 -5.74 -5.67
C PHE A 45 -15.67 -6.98 -6.36
N GLU A 46 -16.97 -6.99 -6.66
CA GLU A 46 -17.69 -8.13 -7.23
C GLU A 46 -17.12 -8.57 -8.59
N VAL A 47 -16.56 -7.61 -9.34
CA VAL A 47 -15.83 -7.85 -10.59
C VAL A 47 -14.70 -8.87 -10.46
N TRP A 48 -14.13 -9.05 -9.26
CA TRP A 48 -13.01 -9.97 -9.00
C TRP A 48 -13.45 -11.43 -8.87
N ALA A 49 -14.74 -11.72 -8.68
CA ALA A 49 -15.23 -13.10 -8.54
C ALA A 49 -14.90 -13.94 -9.78
N LYS A 50 -15.04 -13.33 -10.97
CA LYS A 50 -14.74 -13.95 -12.27
C LYS A 50 -13.29 -13.75 -12.74
N ALA A 51 -12.44 -13.13 -11.92
CA ALA A 51 -11.07 -12.80 -12.30
C ALA A 51 -10.07 -13.88 -11.87
N LYS A 52 -8.98 -13.99 -12.62
CA LYS A 52 -7.81 -14.86 -12.34
C LYS A 52 -6.67 -14.03 -11.76
N LEU A 53 -5.79 -14.68 -11.00
CA LEU A 53 -4.55 -14.05 -10.53
C LEU A 53 -3.44 -14.24 -11.56
N SER A 54 -2.59 -13.23 -11.73
CA SER A 54 -1.35 -13.36 -12.49
C SER A 54 -0.36 -14.27 -11.78
N LYS A 55 0.74 -14.61 -12.47
CA LYS A 55 1.93 -15.10 -11.78
C LYS A 55 2.43 -14.03 -10.81
N LYS A 56 2.97 -14.46 -9.67
CA LYS A 56 3.54 -13.55 -8.66
C LYS A 56 4.80 -12.86 -9.19
N ILE A 57 4.91 -11.57 -8.90
CA ILE A 57 6.06 -10.73 -9.22
C ILE A 57 6.78 -10.40 -7.91
N LYS A 58 8.10 -10.61 -7.86
CA LYS A 58 8.91 -10.33 -6.67
C LYS A 58 9.23 -8.84 -6.58
N LEU A 59 8.94 -8.24 -5.43
CA LEU A 59 9.33 -6.87 -5.07
C LEU A 59 10.32 -6.92 -3.90
N TYR A 60 11.37 -6.12 -3.98
CA TYR A 60 12.42 -6.03 -2.96
C TYR A 60 12.29 -4.72 -2.20
N ASN A 61 12.92 -4.57 -1.04
CA ASN A 61 13.05 -3.26 -0.40
C ASN A 61 14.35 -2.57 -0.86
N SER A 62 14.57 -1.34 -0.41
CA SER A 62 15.80 -0.57 -0.65
C SER A 62 17.09 -1.26 -0.17
N GLU A 63 16.99 -2.25 0.71
CA GLU A 63 18.09 -3.12 1.17
C GLU A 63 18.23 -4.41 0.35
N GLU A 64 17.55 -4.52 -0.80
CA GLU A 64 17.57 -5.66 -1.71
C GLU A 64 17.03 -6.98 -1.09
N LYS A 65 16.25 -6.89 0.00
CA LYS A 65 15.56 -8.03 0.62
C LYS A 65 14.17 -8.18 0.04
N LEU A 66 13.72 -9.42 -0.18
CA LEU A 66 12.35 -9.69 -0.64
C LEU A 66 11.32 -9.08 0.34
N SER A 67 10.53 -8.13 -0.14
CA SER A 67 9.63 -7.30 0.66
C SER A 67 8.16 -7.65 0.40
N ALA A 68 7.80 -7.91 -0.86
CA ALA A 68 6.43 -8.24 -1.25
C ALA A 68 6.37 -9.17 -2.47
N TYR A 69 5.24 -9.86 -2.61
CA TYR A 69 4.79 -10.43 -3.87
C TYR A 69 3.64 -9.62 -4.43
N LEU A 70 3.74 -9.19 -5.68
CA LEU A 70 2.66 -8.55 -6.43
C LEU A 70 1.91 -9.59 -7.26
N PHE A 71 0.58 -9.59 -7.12
CA PHE A 71 -0.35 -10.31 -7.97
C PHE A 71 -1.28 -9.33 -8.65
N ASN A 72 -1.34 -9.36 -9.98
CA ASN A 72 -2.37 -8.65 -10.72
C ASN A 72 -3.65 -9.49 -10.74
N VAL A 73 -4.80 -8.84 -10.63
CA VAL A 73 -6.12 -9.44 -10.81
C VAL A 73 -6.55 -9.18 -12.24
N ILE A 74 -6.76 -10.25 -12.99
CA ILE A 74 -6.94 -10.22 -14.44
C ILE A 74 -8.33 -10.73 -14.81
N ARG A 75 -9.05 -9.97 -15.63
CA ARG A 75 -10.30 -10.41 -16.28
C ARG A 75 -10.22 -10.07 -17.76
N GLU A 76 -10.53 -11.04 -18.61
CA GLU A 76 -10.48 -10.87 -20.08
C GLU A 76 -9.13 -10.28 -20.56
N ASP A 77 -8.04 -10.80 -19.98
CA ASP A 77 -6.65 -10.39 -20.22
C ASP A 77 -6.31 -8.93 -19.91
N LYS A 78 -7.20 -8.22 -19.20
CA LYS A 78 -6.98 -6.87 -18.67
C LYS A 78 -6.71 -6.91 -17.17
N ILE A 79 -5.83 -6.02 -16.70
CA ILE A 79 -5.57 -5.83 -15.27
C ILE A 79 -6.69 -4.97 -14.70
N ILE A 80 -7.48 -5.54 -13.79
CA ILE A 80 -8.62 -4.88 -13.15
C ILE A 80 -8.39 -4.66 -11.65
N GLY A 81 -7.21 -5.01 -11.15
CA GLY A 81 -6.86 -4.92 -9.75
C GLY A 81 -5.46 -5.45 -9.47
N TYR A 82 -5.00 -5.28 -8.24
CA TYR A 82 -3.77 -5.91 -7.76
C TYR A 82 -3.80 -6.15 -6.25
N MET A 83 -2.88 -7.01 -5.80
CA MET A 83 -2.62 -7.29 -4.38
C MET A 83 -1.11 -7.39 -4.13
N LEU A 84 -0.66 -6.84 -3.00
CA LEU A 84 0.68 -7.01 -2.45
C LEU A 84 0.63 -7.91 -1.22
N VAL A 85 1.46 -8.94 -1.20
CA VAL A 85 1.43 -9.98 -0.18
C VAL A 85 2.79 -10.07 0.51
N ASN A 86 2.75 -10.10 1.84
CA ASN A 86 3.95 -10.24 2.64
C ASN A 86 4.54 -11.66 2.49
N PRO A 87 5.82 -11.81 2.12
CA PRO A 87 6.44 -13.10 1.87
C PRO A 87 6.65 -13.96 3.13
N LYS A 88 6.65 -13.34 4.32
CA LYS A 88 6.91 -14.00 5.60
C LYS A 88 5.63 -14.52 6.25
N ASN A 89 4.59 -13.69 6.33
CA ASN A 89 3.37 -14.01 7.06
C ASN A 89 2.13 -14.19 6.16
N LYS A 90 2.27 -14.05 4.84
CA LYS A 90 1.21 -14.26 3.83
C LYS A 90 0.06 -13.25 3.91
N GLN A 91 0.21 -12.20 4.72
CA GLN A 91 -0.80 -11.16 4.86
C GLN A 91 -0.87 -10.29 3.60
N ILE A 92 -2.08 -9.95 3.17
CA ILE A 92 -2.30 -8.93 2.15
C ILE A 92 -2.00 -7.56 2.78
N MET A 93 -0.97 -6.89 2.27
CA MET A 93 -0.51 -5.59 2.77
C MET A 93 -1.18 -4.43 2.06
N GLU A 94 -1.45 -4.59 0.77
CA GLU A 94 -2.13 -3.59 -0.06
C GLU A 94 -2.95 -4.30 -1.13
N TYR A 95 -4.10 -3.72 -1.49
CA TYR A 95 -4.90 -4.16 -2.62
C TYR A 95 -5.76 -2.99 -3.12
N ALA A 96 -6.01 -2.93 -4.42
CA ALA A 96 -6.87 -1.93 -5.01
C ALA A 96 -7.45 -2.41 -6.34
N LEU A 97 -8.59 -1.83 -6.70
CA LEU A 97 -9.11 -1.88 -8.05
C LEU A 97 -8.19 -1.13 -9.02
N GLY A 98 -8.19 -1.55 -10.27
CA GLY A 98 -7.36 -0.94 -11.30
C GLY A 98 -5.90 -1.41 -11.29
N GLN A 99 -5.10 -0.78 -12.14
CA GLN A 99 -3.73 -1.19 -12.36
C GLN A 99 -2.79 -0.81 -11.21
N SER A 100 -1.79 -1.66 -10.92
CA SER A 100 -0.71 -1.31 -9.99
C SER A 100 0.24 -0.26 -10.57
N PRO A 101 1.02 0.46 -9.74
CA PRO A 101 2.02 1.40 -10.22
C PRO A 101 3.06 0.80 -11.19
N TYR A 102 3.29 -0.52 -11.12
CA TYR A 102 4.25 -1.21 -11.99
C TYR A 102 3.69 -1.62 -13.37
N ALA A 103 2.42 -1.33 -13.65
CA ALA A 103 1.80 -1.62 -14.94
C ALA A 103 2.09 -0.49 -15.96
N ASP A 104 1.05 0.17 -16.47
CA ASP A 104 1.21 1.18 -17.51
C ASP A 104 2.00 2.40 -17.01
N TYR A 105 1.88 2.75 -15.72
CA TYR A 105 2.60 3.89 -15.16
C TYR A 105 4.13 3.70 -15.23
N LEU A 106 4.67 2.60 -14.71
CA LEU A 106 6.10 2.32 -14.83
C LEU A 106 6.53 2.19 -16.30
N SER A 107 5.72 1.55 -17.14
CA SER A 107 6.04 1.38 -18.56
C SER A 107 6.15 2.73 -19.27
N ASN A 108 5.22 3.65 -19.02
CA ASN A 108 5.24 5.02 -19.54
C ASN A 108 6.42 5.82 -18.97
N TYR A 109 6.73 5.65 -17.67
CA TYR A 109 7.88 6.29 -17.04
C TYR A 109 9.20 5.88 -17.71
N ILE A 110 9.37 4.57 -17.95
CA ILE A 110 10.56 4.03 -18.63
C ILE A 110 10.66 4.58 -20.05
N GLU A 111 9.57 4.65 -20.80
CA GLU A 111 9.61 5.19 -22.17
C GLU A 111 9.95 6.69 -22.21
N LEU A 112 9.42 7.49 -21.27
CA LEU A 112 9.75 8.91 -21.17
C LEU A 112 11.20 9.17 -20.74
N LYS A 113 11.82 8.22 -20.02
CA LYS A 113 13.24 8.28 -19.59
C LYS A 113 14.07 7.19 -20.26
N LYS A 114 13.74 6.81 -21.49
CA LYS A 114 14.32 5.65 -22.18
C LYS A 114 15.84 5.60 -22.16
N GLU A 115 16.51 6.72 -22.37
CA GLU A 115 17.97 6.79 -22.33
C GLU A 115 18.56 6.49 -20.93
N LYS A 116 17.85 6.82 -19.85
CA LYS A 116 18.25 6.48 -18.47
C LYS A 116 18.20 4.96 -18.23
N PHE A 117 17.19 4.31 -18.79
CA PHE A 117 16.92 2.87 -18.58
C PHE A 117 17.53 1.95 -19.64
N LYS A 118 18.08 2.52 -20.71
CA LYS A 118 18.73 1.78 -21.79
C LYS A 118 19.87 0.95 -21.25
N ASN A 119 19.87 -0.34 -21.61
CA ASN A 119 20.86 -1.32 -21.17
C ASN A 119 21.01 -1.44 -19.64
N LYS A 120 20.00 -1.08 -18.86
CA LYS A 120 19.97 -1.29 -17.42
C LYS A 120 19.23 -2.56 -17.04
N LYS A 121 19.58 -3.14 -15.89
CA LYS A 121 18.78 -4.14 -15.18
C LYS A 121 17.91 -3.39 -14.19
N LEU A 122 16.63 -3.73 -14.15
CA LEU A 122 15.65 -3.16 -13.23
C LEU A 122 15.21 -4.20 -12.22
N THR A 123 15.25 -3.84 -10.95
CA THR A 123 14.66 -4.62 -9.86
C THR A 123 13.54 -3.79 -9.24
N LEU A 124 12.34 -4.35 -9.16
CA LEU A 124 11.17 -3.64 -8.63
C LEU A 124 11.25 -3.54 -7.10
N LEU A 125 10.98 -2.35 -6.56
CA LEU A 125 11.14 -2.04 -5.14
C LEU A 125 9.84 -1.60 -4.47
N TYR A 126 9.53 -2.18 -3.32
CA TYR A 126 8.44 -1.83 -2.42
C TYR A 126 8.97 -1.69 -0.98
N ASP A 127 9.05 -0.45 -0.50
CA ASP A 127 9.46 -0.11 0.88
C ASP A 127 8.25 0.20 1.79
N GLY A 128 7.03 0.11 1.27
CA GLY A 128 5.79 0.35 2.01
C GLY A 128 4.71 1.01 1.15
N PRO A 129 3.52 1.26 1.72
CA PRO A 129 2.44 1.94 1.01
C PRO A 129 2.93 3.27 0.43
N SER A 130 2.66 3.49 -0.86
CA SER A 130 3.12 4.64 -1.64
C SER A 130 4.64 4.78 -1.83
N LEU A 131 5.45 3.83 -1.36
CA LEU A 131 6.91 3.82 -1.53
C LEU A 131 7.29 2.79 -2.59
N TYR A 132 7.03 3.18 -3.83
CA TYR A 132 7.28 2.39 -5.04
C TYR A 132 8.53 2.87 -5.75
N GLY A 133 9.37 1.94 -6.18
CA GLY A 133 10.57 2.31 -6.90
C GLY A 133 11.13 1.23 -7.80
N VAL A 134 12.23 1.58 -8.47
CA VAL A 134 13.06 0.64 -9.22
C VAL A 134 14.52 0.86 -8.82
N LEU A 135 15.22 -0.24 -8.52
CA LEU A 135 16.68 -0.26 -8.46
C LEU A 135 17.20 -0.45 -9.88
N VAL A 136 17.99 0.50 -10.34
CA VAL A 136 18.62 0.53 -11.66
C VAL A 136 20.08 0.16 -11.50
N GLU A 137 20.49 -0.88 -12.22
CA GLU A 137 21.87 -1.37 -12.25
C GLU A 137 22.39 -1.39 -13.69
N GLU A 138 23.65 -1.02 -13.89
CA GLU A 138 24.34 -1.25 -15.16
C GLU A 138 24.41 -2.76 -15.47
N LYS A 139 24.08 -3.15 -16.71
CA LYS A 139 24.31 -4.52 -17.15
C LYS A 139 25.82 -4.80 -17.18
N ASN A 140 26.24 -5.91 -16.58
CA ASN A 140 27.62 -6.44 -16.59
C ASN A 140 28.66 -5.74 -15.70
N THR A 141 28.27 -4.84 -14.78
CA THR A 141 29.16 -4.33 -13.73
C THR A 141 28.60 -4.61 -12.35
N VAL A 142 29.17 -5.59 -11.65
CA VAL A 142 28.78 -5.91 -10.27
C VAL A 142 29.31 -4.81 -9.34
N GLY A 143 28.41 -4.11 -8.65
CA GLY A 143 28.76 -3.24 -7.51
C GLY A 143 29.21 -1.81 -7.84
N LYS A 144 29.16 -1.36 -9.09
CA LYS A 144 29.36 0.05 -9.47
C LYS A 144 28.12 0.57 -10.22
N GLY A 145 27.57 1.70 -9.77
CA GLY A 145 26.45 2.40 -10.44
C GLY A 145 25.05 1.85 -10.13
N LYS A 146 24.71 1.67 -8.84
CA LYS A 146 23.33 1.41 -8.41
C LYS A 146 22.61 2.73 -8.12
N GLU A 147 21.39 2.88 -8.63
CA GLU A 147 20.53 4.03 -8.36
C GLU A 147 19.12 3.55 -8.02
N ILE A 148 18.53 4.10 -6.95
CA ILE A 148 17.11 3.88 -6.64
C ILE A 148 16.32 5.06 -7.20
N ILE A 149 15.28 4.75 -7.97
CA ILE A 149 14.36 5.74 -8.53
C ILE A 149 12.97 5.48 -7.98
N ASP A 150 12.44 6.44 -7.20
CA ASP A 150 11.01 6.54 -6.93
C ASP A 150 10.33 7.15 -8.14
N PHE A 151 9.77 6.29 -8.99
CA PHE A 151 9.12 6.73 -10.23
C PHE A 151 7.73 7.32 -9.98
N THR A 152 7.14 7.09 -8.80
CA THR A 152 5.81 7.59 -8.44
C THR A 152 5.82 9.03 -7.91
N ASN A 153 6.98 9.52 -7.49
CA ASN A 153 7.16 10.86 -6.94
C ASN A 153 8.12 11.76 -7.77
N ASP A 154 8.45 11.35 -9.00
CA ASP A 154 9.29 12.15 -9.90
C ASP A 154 8.51 13.33 -10.49
N GLY A 155 8.58 14.48 -9.81
CA GLY A 155 7.93 15.72 -10.26
C GLY A 155 8.47 16.29 -11.59
N SER A 156 9.53 15.72 -12.18
CA SER A 156 10.03 16.14 -13.49
C SER A 156 9.19 15.60 -14.65
N ILE A 157 8.32 14.62 -14.40
CA ILE A 157 7.45 14.02 -15.40
C ILE A 157 6.00 14.11 -14.94
N LYS A 158 5.11 14.46 -15.87
CA LYS A 158 3.67 14.26 -15.68
C LYS A 158 3.26 13.01 -16.45
N ILE A 159 2.89 11.97 -15.71
CA ILE A 159 2.34 10.74 -16.26
C ILE A 159 0.86 10.71 -15.88
N ASP A 160 0.01 10.71 -16.90
CA ASP A 160 -1.42 10.52 -16.76
C ASP A 160 -1.78 9.10 -17.19
N VAL A 161 -2.22 8.28 -16.25
CA VAL A 161 -2.62 6.89 -16.48
C VAL A 161 -3.99 6.71 -15.82
N ASP A 162 -5.00 6.44 -16.64
CA ASP A 162 -6.29 5.98 -16.13
C ASP A 162 -6.18 4.52 -15.68
N THR A 163 -5.77 4.32 -14.43
CA THR A 163 -5.64 2.98 -13.82
C THR A 163 -6.97 2.24 -13.75
N MET A 164 -8.09 2.96 -13.90
CA MET A 164 -9.45 2.43 -13.80
C MET A 164 -10.09 2.16 -15.16
N LYS A 165 -9.41 2.44 -16.28
CA LYS A 165 -9.96 2.35 -17.65
C LYS A 165 -10.60 1.00 -17.96
N ASP A 166 -10.00 -0.08 -17.46
CA ASP A 166 -10.42 -1.45 -17.76
C ASP A 166 -11.50 -1.97 -16.80
N ILE A 167 -11.64 -1.38 -15.62
CA ILE A 167 -12.60 -1.80 -14.61
C ILE A 167 -13.89 -0.98 -14.61
N ARG A 168 -13.84 0.29 -14.99
CA ARG A 168 -15.02 1.17 -15.04
C ARG A 168 -16.19 0.56 -15.84
N PRO A 169 -15.99 -0.01 -17.05
CA PRO A 169 -17.08 -0.65 -17.80
C PRO A 169 -17.68 -1.87 -17.08
N LEU A 170 -16.84 -2.61 -16.35
CA LEU A 170 -17.28 -3.80 -15.61
C LEU A 170 -18.10 -3.44 -14.37
N LEU A 171 -17.78 -2.32 -13.72
CA LEU A 171 -18.54 -1.80 -12.58
C LEU A 171 -19.90 -1.24 -13.04
N GLU A 172 -19.93 -0.55 -14.18
CA GLU A 172 -21.17 -0.06 -14.79
C GLU A 172 -22.12 -1.21 -15.17
N GLU A 173 -21.60 -2.31 -15.74
CA GLU A 173 -22.38 -3.51 -16.05
C GLU A 173 -23.07 -4.09 -14.79
N ILE A 174 -22.36 -4.14 -13.67
CA ILE A 174 -22.89 -4.64 -12.40
C ILE A 174 -23.97 -3.70 -11.85
N ASP A 175 -23.73 -2.38 -11.85
CA ASP A 175 -24.72 -1.41 -11.37
C ASP A 175 -26.03 -1.46 -12.18
N LEU A 176 -25.92 -1.65 -13.50
CA LEU A 176 -27.08 -1.85 -14.39
C LEU A 176 -27.83 -3.15 -14.09
N GLN A 177 -27.15 -4.22 -13.65
CA GLN A 177 -27.79 -5.47 -13.22
C GLN A 177 -28.47 -5.34 -11.84
N VAL A 178 -28.00 -4.43 -10.98
CA VAL A 178 -28.52 -4.20 -9.61
C VAL A 178 -29.71 -3.23 -9.58
N LYS A 179 -30.02 -2.56 -10.69
CA LYS A 179 -31.06 -1.51 -10.81
C LYS A 179 -32.52 -1.94 -10.54
N SER A 180 -32.79 -3.18 -10.12
CA SER A 180 -34.12 -3.64 -9.68
C SER A 180 -34.22 -3.98 -8.18
N ILE A 181 -33.34 -3.44 -7.33
CA ILE A 181 -33.48 -3.56 -5.87
C ILE A 181 -33.57 -2.17 -5.27
N THR A 182 -34.70 -1.84 -4.68
CA THR A 182 -34.81 -0.69 -3.77
C THR A 182 -33.91 -0.98 -2.56
N ILE A 183 -32.68 -0.47 -2.59
CA ILE A 183 -31.74 -0.61 -1.48
C ILE A 183 -32.23 0.29 -0.34
N GLN A 184 -32.89 -0.28 0.65
CA GLN A 184 -32.80 0.28 2.00
C GLN A 184 -31.36 0.05 2.47
N SER A 185 -30.52 1.06 2.37
CA SER A 185 -29.18 0.99 2.94
C SER A 185 -29.31 1.02 4.46
N THR A 186 -29.37 -0.14 5.09
CA THR A 186 -29.01 -0.25 6.51
C THR A 186 -27.50 -0.12 6.58
N PHE A 187 -27.04 1.07 6.93
CA PHE A 187 -25.64 1.34 7.23
C PHE A 187 -25.30 0.55 8.49
N ILE A 188 -24.58 -0.57 8.35
CA ILE A 188 -24.03 -1.29 9.50
C ILE A 188 -22.69 -0.64 9.82
N GLU A 189 -22.69 0.24 10.82
CA GLU A 189 -21.48 0.84 11.36
C GLU A 189 -20.75 -0.19 12.25
N GLU A 190 -19.71 -0.84 11.75
CA GLU A 190 -18.81 -1.63 12.58
C GLU A 190 -17.76 -0.73 13.24
N LYS A 191 -17.98 -0.40 14.52
CA LYS A 191 -16.99 0.31 15.33
C LYS A 191 -15.93 -0.68 15.80
N LEU A 192 -14.68 -0.47 15.35
CA LEU A 192 -13.53 -1.16 15.92
C LEU A 192 -13.34 -0.67 17.36
N SER A 193 -13.43 -1.57 18.35
CA SER A 193 -13.47 -1.21 19.79
C SER A 193 -12.28 -0.38 20.28
N ASN A 194 -11.16 -0.43 19.56
CA ASN A 194 -9.89 0.19 19.93
C ASN A 194 -9.47 1.31 18.96
N VAL A 195 -10.32 1.65 17.98
CA VAL A 195 -10.06 2.76 17.06
C VAL A 195 -11.05 3.87 17.40
N PRO A 196 -10.58 5.08 17.76
CA PRO A 196 -11.45 6.19 18.08
C PRO A 196 -12.29 6.54 16.86
N TYR A 197 -13.61 6.57 17.03
CA TYR A 197 -14.52 7.11 16.05
C TYR A 197 -14.96 8.50 16.52
N TYR A 198 -14.48 9.53 15.83
CA TYR A 198 -14.89 10.91 16.05
C TYR A 198 -15.51 11.44 14.77
N ASN A 199 -16.68 12.04 14.88
CA ASN A 199 -17.35 12.66 13.73
C ASN A 199 -16.47 13.75 13.15
N VAL A 200 -16.56 13.96 11.83
CA VAL A 200 -15.81 15.02 11.16
C VAL A 200 -16.14 16.36 11.81
N TYR A 201 -15.11 17.00 12.35
CA TYR A 201 -15.15 18.30 13.00
C TYR A 201 -14.05 19.17 12.40
N HIS A 202 -14.41 20.35 11.89
CA HIS A 202 -13.50 21.26 11.17
C HIS A 202 -12.64 20.58 10.09
N GLY A 203 -13.28 19.72 9.29
CA GLY A 203 -12.68 19.10 8.10
C GLY A 203 -12.16 17.68 8.28
N CYS A 204 -12.19 16.92 7.19
CA CYS A 204 -11.79 15.52 7.19
C CYS A 204 -10.31 15.33 7.53
N GLY A 205 -9.46 16.29 7.13
CA GLY A 205 -8.01 16.19 7.32
C GLY A 205 -7.58 16.22 8.79
N PRO A 206 -7.93 17.28 9.54
CA PRO A 206 -7.64 17.37 10.96
C PRO A 206 -8.29 16.26 11.79
N THR A 207 -9.52 15.86 11.43
CA THR A 207 -10.21 14.73 12.08
C THR A 207 -9.46 13.41 11.86
N ALA A 208 -9.00 13.14 10.63
CA ALA A 208 -8.19 11.95 10.35
C ALA A 208 -6.82 12.00 11.05
N GLY A 209 -6.21 13.19 11.12
CA GLY A 209 -5.00 13.42 11.90
C GLY A 209 -5.17 13.07 13.37
N TYR A 210 -6.32 13.44 13.97
CA TYR A 210 -6.63 13.10 15.35
C TYR A 210 -6.69 11.60 15.59
N HIS A 211 -7.31 10.83 14.69
CA HIS A 211 -7.36 9.37 14.82
C HIS A 211 -5.95 8.75 14.82
N ILE A 212 -5.03 9.27 14.01
CA ILE A 212 -3.62 8.85 13.99
C ILE A 212 -2.93 9.21 15.32
N VAL A 213 -3.07 10.46 15.79
CA VAL A 213 -2.47 10.92 17.05
C VAL A 213 -2.97 10.08 18.23
N TYR A 214 -4.28 9.87 18.33
CA TYR A 214 -4.89 9.10 19.41
C TYR A 214 -4.42 7.65 19.40
N TYR A 215 -4.35 7.01 18.23
CA TYR A 215 -3.85 5.64 18.13
C TYR A 215 -2.44 5.51 18.72
N TRP A 216 -1.54 6.43 18.35
CA TRP A 216 -0.16 6.39 18.86
C TRP A 216 -0.05 6.76 20.34
N ASP A 217 -0.89 7.68 20.84
CA ASP A 217 -0.99 7.98 22.28
C ASP A 217 -1.31 6.73 23.10
N LYS A 218 -2.17 5.84 22.57
CA LYS A 218 -2.59 4.60 23.24
C LYS A 218 -1.72 3.38 22.95
N THR A 219 -0.89 3.41 21.90
CA THR A 219 -0.21 2.20 21.38
C THR A 219 1.32 2.27 21.41
N GLY A 220 1.92 3.30 22.02
CA GLY A 220 3.38 3.30 22.23
C GLY A 220 4.04 4.66 22.47
N TYR A 221 3.32 5.77 22.29
CA TYR A 221 3.84 7.12 22.49
C TYR A 221 2.92 7.90 23.44
N PRO A 222 2.89 7.56 24.75
CA PRO A 222 2.00 8.22 25.69
C PRO A 222 2.33 9.72 25.83
N ASN A 223 1.31 10.54 26.10
CA ASN A 223 1.36 12.00 26.24
C ASN A 223 1.40 12.77 24.92
N LEU A 224 0.97 12.16 23.82
CA LEU A 224 0.70 12.91 22.58
C LEU A 224 -0.58 13.75 22.72
N ILE A 225 -1.55 13.25 23.50
CA ILE A 225 -2.75 13.99 23.90
C ILE A 225 -2.66 14.23 25.41
N ILE A 226 -2.65 15.50 25.81
CA ILE A 226 -2.63 15.86 27.24
C ILE A 226 -3.99 15.47 27.83
N SER A 227 -4.02 14.88 29.03
CA SER A 227 -5.24 14.31 29.64
C SER A 227 -6.41 15.29 29.81
N SER A 228 -6.15 16.60 29.76
CA SER A 228 -7.15 17.67 29.81
C SER A 228 -7.70 18.10 28.45
N GLN A 229 -7.12 17.62 27.34
CA GLN A 229 -7.56 17.97 25.99
C GLN A 229 -8.71 17.08 25.53
N SER A 230 -9.79 17.70 25.06
CA SER A 230 -10.84 17.01 24.33
C SER A 230 -10.38 16.68 22.90
N ALA A 231 -11.08 15.76 22.25
CA ALA A 231 -10.88 15.46 20.83
C ALA A 231 -11.00 16.72 19.95
N THR A 232 -11.97 17.59 20.21
CA THR A 232 -12.13 18.86 19.47
C THR A 232 -10.89 19.75 19.58
N ASN A 233 -10.28 19.86 20.77
CA ASN A 233 -9.11 20.71 20.97
C ASN A 233 -7.92 20.20 20.15
N VAL A 234 -7.71 18.89 20.12
CA VAL A 234 -6.66 18.27 19.31
C VAL A 234 -6.93 18.47 17.81
N ILE A 235 -8.18 18.33 17.39
CA ILE A 235 -8.59 18.54 16.00
C ILE A 235 -8.42 20.01 15.59
N ASP A 236 -8.76 20.97 16.44
CA ASP A 236 -8.55 22.40 16.19
C ASP A 236 -7.05 22.76 16.10
N GLU A 237 -6.22 22.15 16.95
CA GLU A 237 -4.77 22.31 16.82
C GLU A 237 -4.22 21.71 15.52
N LEU A 238 -4.71 20.55 15.11
CA LEU A 238 -4.34 19.93 13.83
C LEU A 238 -4.87 20.74 12.65
N TYR A 239 -6.05 21.35 12.77
CA TYR A 239 -6.63 22.26 11.79
C TYR A 239 -5.65 23.39 11.48
N ASP A 240 -5.17 24.07 12.51
CA ASP A 240 -4.20 25.16 12.38
C ASP A 240 -2.86 24.67 11.85
N LYS A 241 -2.31 23.59 12.42
CA LYS A 241 -0.97 23.09 12.06
C LYS A 241 -0.92 22.52 10.63
N MET A 242 -2.00 21.91 10.16
CA MET A 242 -2.17 21.42 8.79
C MET A 242 -2.57 22.54 7.82
N GLY A 243 -2.79 23.77 8.29
CA GLY A 243 -3.22 24.88 7.43
C GLY A 243 -4.54 24.58 6.72
N THR A 244 -5.47 23.96 7.43
CA THR A 244 -6.80 23.67 6.91
C THR A 244 -7.57 24.99 6.79
N PHE A 245 -8.34 25.15 5.72
CA PHE A 245 -9.05 26.40 5.43
C PHE A 245 -10.48 26.14 4.97
N PRO A 246 -11.42 27.08 5.23
CA PRO A 246 -12.79 26.94 4.77
C PRO A 246 -12.87 27.07 3.24
N VAL A 247 -13.69 26.24 2.61
CA VAL A 247 -13.98 26.27 1.16
C VAL A 247 -15.43 26.63 0.83
N GLY A 248 -16.19 27.06 1.85
CA GLY A 248 -17.58 27.48 1.73
C GLY A 248 -18.60 26.39 2.08
N GLY A 249 -19.82 26.80 2.45
CA GLY A 249 -20.91 25.89 2.80
C GLY A 249 -20.66 25.03 4.06
N GLY A 250 -19.82 25.52 4.98
CA GLY A 250 -19.43 24.76 6.18
C GLY A 250 -18.38 23.66 5.91
N ASN A 251 -17.80 23.63 4.70
CA ASN A 251 -16.77 22.67 4.33
C ASN A 251 -15.37 23.25 4.51
N TYR A 252 -14.41 22.35 4.70
CA TYR A 252 -13.00 22.67 4.93
C TYR A 252 -12.11 21.81 4.05
N ALA A 253 -10.97 22.35 3.64
CA ALA A 253 -9.97 21.65 2.84
C ALA A 253 -8.58 21.77 3.47
N THR A 254 -7.80 20.71 3.29
CA THR A 254 -6.39 20.63 3.69
C THR A 254 -5.60 20.22 2.45
N LEU A 255 -4.54 20.94 2.11
CA LEU A 255 -3.69 20.55 0.98
C LEU A 255 -2.94 19.25 1.31
N PRO A 256 -2.79 18.29 0.37
CA PRO A 256 -2.08 17.03 0.61
C PRO A 256 -0.69 17.21 1.21
N SER A 257 0.07 18.21 0.74
CA SER A 257 1.43 18.50 1.22
C SER A 257 1.49 19.06 2.66
N SER A 258 0.35 19.49 3.22
CA SER A 258 0.26 20.05 4.57
C SER A 258 -0.10 19.01 5.63
N TYR A 259 -0.60 17.82 5.25
CA TYR A 259 -0.96 16.75 6.18
C TYR A 259 0.25 16.30 7.01
N ALA A 260 1.30 15.83 6.34
CA ALA A 260 2.49 15.32 6.99
C ALA A 260 3.17 16.40 7.85
N LYS A 261 3.29 17.62 7.31
CA LYS A 261 3.90 18.76 8.02
C LYS A 261 3.11 19.18 9.24
N GLY A 262 1.78 19.20 9.17
CA GLY A 262 0.92 19.58 10.29
C GLY A 262 0.93 18.54 11.40
N LEU A 263 0.91 17.26 11.03
CA LEU A 263 1.04 16.15 11.98
C LEU A 263 2.41 16.15 12.67
N GLU A 264 3.48 16.36 11.91
CA GLU A 264 4.84 16.50 12.44
C GLU A 264 4.95 17.66 13.43
N LYS A 265 4.41 18.84 13.08
CA LYS A 265 4.35 20.00 13.99
C LYS A 265 3.58 19.66 15.27
N TYR A 266 2.45 18.98 15.17
CA TYR A 266 1.66 18.58 16.33
C TYR A 266 2.45 17.66 17.25
N MET A 267 2.98 16.56 16.72
CA MET A 267 3.71 15.56 17.49
C MET A 267 5.00 16.09 18.10
N ASN A 268 5.68 17.02 17.43
CA ASN A 268 6.90 17.65 17.97
C ASN A 268 6.63 18.68 19.07
N GLN A 269 5.44 19.28 19.13
CA GLN A 269 5.05 20.19 20.20
C GLN A 269 4.67 19.45 21.49
N SER A 270 4.13 18.24 21.37
CA SER A 270 3.85 17.35 22.51
C SER A 270 5.13 16.75 23.15
N LYS A 271 6.34 17.16 22.72
CA LYS A 271 7.59 16.84 23.42
C LYS A 271 7.65 17.54 24.77
N ILE A 272 6.98 16.96 25.76
CA ILE A 272 7.46 16.93 27.14
C ILE A 272 8.66 15.98 27.17
N CYS A 273 9.77 16.39 26.54
CA CYS A 273 11.11 15.86 26.78
C CYS A 273 11.97 17.02 27.28
N ASN A 274 11.61 17.54 28.45
CA ASN A 274 12.62 18.03 29.37
C ASN A 274 12.69 17.03 30.52
N THR A 275 13.90 16.53 30.76
CA THR A 275 14.33 15.65 31.85
C THR A 275 14.25 14.14 31.57
N ILE A 276 15.24 13.60 30.82
CA ILE A 276 16.21 12.64 31.36
C ILE A 276 17.55 12.94 30.69
N ILE A 277 18.46 13.58 31.43
CA ILE A 277 19.91 13.36 31.30
C ILE A 277 20.20 12.18 32.23
#